data_AF-R7Q930-F1
#
_entry.id   AF-R7Q930-F1
#
_cell.length_a   1.000
_cell.length_b   1.000
_cell.length_c   1.000
_cell.angle_alpha   90.00
_cell.angle_beta   90.00
_cell.angle_gamma   90.00
#
_symmetry.space_group_name_H-M   'P 1'
#
loop_
_entity.id
_entity.type
_entity.pdbx_description
1 polymer ?
#
loop_
_entity_poly.entity_id
_entity_poly.type
_entity_poly.pdbx_seq_one_letter_code
_entity_poly.pdbx_strand_id
1 'polypeptide(L)'
;MRQEARKQIAEELTADIPCISAENTRLLELYRARVLLDKPIRLTVDMLTLPPNGDRRGSPFRTANFDLVKNYTIYLGLHSAIRELNVRTASEDARWLETFLAENGRQLIRPYGGELGAADEIVEKLFSASPAVREGRGGIFDPQRLAEMVLELRADCAEEWLKAVQGADQDQLDLERRLLEEEL
;
A
#
# COMPACT_ATOMS: atom_id res chain seq x y z
N MET A 1 19.75 1.17 -23.06
CA MET A 1 19.93 0.85 -21.62
C MET A 1 18.77 1.36 -20.76
N ARG A 2 18.35 2.64 -20.87
CA ARG A 2 17.21 3.17 -20.08
C ARG A 2 15.83 2.61 -20.48
N GLN A 3 15.58 2.40 -21.78
CA GLN A 3 14.34 1.79 -22.28
C GLN A 3 14.18 0.34 -21.78
N GLU A 4 15.23 -0.48 -21.90
CA GLU A 4 15.23 -1.86 -21.42
C GLU A 4 14.93 -1.96 -19.92
N ALA A 5 15.52 -1.08 -19.10
CA ALA A 5 15.25 -1.05 -17.67
C ALA A 5 13.80 -0.64 -17.35
N ARG A 6 13.21 0.33 -18.07
CA ARG A 6 11.81 0.73 -17.87
C ARG A 6 10.85 -0.41 -18.21
N LYS A 7 11.07 -1.07 -19.34
CA LYS A 7 10.27 -2.21 -19.77
C LYS A 7 10.34 -3.35 -18.76
N GLN A 8 11.56 -3.70 -18.31
CA GLN A 8 11.76 -4.73 -17.30
C GLN A 8 11.04 -4.39 -15.98
N ILE A 9 11.13 -3.14 -15.52
CA ILE A 9 10.42 -2.70 -14.31
C ILE A 9 8.90 -2.78 -14.50
N ALA A 10 8.38 -2.38 -15.67
CA ALA A 10 6.95 -2.43 -15.94
C ALA A 10 6.41 -3.87 -15.98
N GLU A 11 7.14 -4.79 -16.62
CA GLU A 11 6.79 -6.21 -16.67
C GLU A 11 6.79 -6.83 -15.26
N GLU A 12 7.82 -6.54 -14.47
CA GLU A 12 7.92 -7.02 -13.08
C GLU A 12 6.80 -6.46 -12.19
N LEU A 13 6.55 -5.15 -12.25
CA LEU A 13 5.47 -4.52 -11.48
C LEU A 13 4.09 -5.01 -11.92
N THR A 14 3.88 -5.30 -13.21
CA THR A 14 2.61 -5.89 -13.69
C THR A 14 2.33 -7.24 -13.04
N ALA A 15 3.37 -8.04 -12.79
CA ALA A 15 3.24 -9.32 -12.09
C ALA A 15 3.12 -9.15 -10.56
N ASP A 16 3.81 -8.17 -9.98
CA ASP A 16 3.93 -8.00 -8.53
C ASP A 16 2.77 -7.20 -7.91
N ILE A 17 2.26 -6.15 -8.57
CA ILE A 17 1.20 -5.27 -8.04
C ILE A 17 -0.05 -6.05 -7.58
N PRO A 18 -0.56 -7.05 -8.33
CA PRO A 18 -1.70 -7.87 -7.89
C PRO A 18 -1.48 -8.57 -6.54
N CYS A 19 -0.22 -8.78 -6.13
CA CYS A 19 0.08 -9.37 -4.83
C CYS A 19 -0.40 -8.49 -3.69
N ILE A 20 -0.47 -7.16 -3.83
CA ILE A 20 -0.96 -6.25 -2.78
C ILE A 20 -2.38 -6.61 -2.33
N SER A 21 -3.29 -6.89 -3.27
CA SER A 21 -4.66 -7.29 -2.93
C SER A 21 -4.72 -8.68 -2.29
N ALA A 22 -3.85 -9.60 -2.72
CA ALA A 22 -3.72 -10.92 -2.09
C ALA A 22 -3.15 -10.82 -0.67
N GLU A 23 -2.15 -9.97 -0.45
CA GLU A 23 -1.59 -9.65 0.87
C GLU A 23 -2.68 -9.10 1.79
N ASN A 24 -3.44 -8.10 1.33
CA ASN A 24 -4.53 -7.49 2.10
C ASN A 24 -5.56 -8.54 2.51
N THR A 25 -6.02 -9.36 1.57
CA THR A 25 -6.97 -10.45 1.84
C THR A 25 -6.42 -11.41 2.89
N ARG A 26 -5.16 -11.81 2.74
CA ARG A 26 -4.52 -12.75 3.66
C ARG A 26 -4.35 -12.17 5.06
N LEU A 27 -3.99 -10.90 5.18
CA LEU A 27 -3.86 -10.20 6.45
C LEU A 27 -5.21 -10.16 7.18
N LEU A 28 -6.30 -9.86 6.48
CA LEU A 28 -7.65 -9.88 7.04
C LEU A 28 -8.06 -11.29 7.51
N GLU A 29 -7.76 -12.34 6.74
CA GLU A 29 -8.00 -13.73 7.15
C GLU A 29 -7.24 -14.10 8.42
N LEU A 30 -5.92 -13.82 8.46
CA LEU A 30 -5.08 -14.11 9.61
C LEU A 30 -5.54 -13.34 10.85
N TYR A 31 -5.96 -12.10 10.65
CA TYR A 31 -6.53 -11.27 11.71
C TYR A 31 -7.83 -11.86 12.26
N ARG A 32 -8.79 -12.19 11.38
CA ARG A 32 -10.06 -12.84 11.79
C ARG A 32 -9.79 -14.15 12.54
N ALA A 33 -8.84 -14.94 12.08
CA ALA A 33 -8.43 -16.16 12.75
C ALA A 33 -7.83 -15.89 14.15
N ARG A 34 -7.01 -14.84 14.31
CA ARG A 34 -6.46 -14.43 15.61
C ARG A 34 -7.56 -14.07 16.61
N VAL A 35 -8.55 -13.27 16.18
CA VAL A 35 -9.68 -12.87 17.03
C VAL A 35 -10.54 -14.08 17.43
N LEU A 36 -10.83 -14.96 16.47
CA LEU A 36 -11.71 -16.11 16.69
C LEU A 36 -11.06 -17.25 17.49
N LEU A 37 -9.74 -17.43 17.36
CA LEU A 37 -9.04 -18.58 17.91
C LEU A 37 -8.21 -18.25 19.16
N ASP A 38 -8.14 -16.99 19.59
CA ASP A 38 -7.32 -16.51 20.72
C ASP A 38 -5.87 -17.01 20.68
N LYS A 39 -5.33 -17.19 19.47
CA LYS A 39 -3.95 -17.64 19.25
C LYS A 39 -3.06 -16.44 18.95
N PRO A 40 -1.86 -16.35 19.55
CA PRO A 40 -0.86 -15.36 19.16
C PRO A 40 -0.31 -15.74 17.79
N ILE A 41 -1.03 -15.39 16.73
CA ILE A 41 -0.50 -15.39 15.37
C ILE A 41 0.39 -14.16 15.30
N ARG A 42 1.72 -14.35 15.28
CA ARG A 42 2.61 -13.29 14.84
C ARG A 42 2.19 -12.97 13.40
N LEU A 43 1.75 -11.75 13.15
CA LEU A 43 1.62 -11.20 11.80
C LEU A 43 3.04 -10.97 11.26
N THR A 44 3.86 -12.01 11.19
CA THR A 44 5.16 -11.91 10.53
C THR A 44 4.87 -11.76 9.05
N VAL A 45 5.03 -10.53 8.57
CA VAL A 45 4.85 -10.15 7.17
C VAL A 45 5.84 -10.87 6.23
N ASP A 46 6.79 -11.63 6.80
CA ASP A 46 7.74 -12.51 6.11
C ASP A 46 7.11 -13.54 5.15
N MET A 47 5.81 -13.84 5.24
CA MET A 47 5.14 -14.76 4.30
C MET A 47 4.50 -14.08 3.09
N LEU A 48 4.64 -12.76 2.94
CA LEU A 48 3.94 -11.96 1.93
C LEU A 48 4.86 -11.39 0.84
N THR A 49 6.14 -11.73 0.85
CA THR A 49 7.11 -11.16 -0.10
C THR A 49 7.14 -11.91 -1.44
N LEU A 50 6.66 -11.21 -2.49
CA LEU A 50 6.72 -11.54 -3.92
C LEU A 50 5.95 -12.82 -4.36
N PRO A 51 5.47 -12.88 -5.61
CA PRO A 51 4.69 -14.03 -6.08
C PRO A 51 5.47 -15.36 -5.97
N PRO A 52 4.77 -16.48 -5.71
CA PRO A 52 5.37 -17.80 -5.48
C PRO A 52 5.98 -18.44 -6.73
N ASN A 53 6.12 -17.69 -7.83
CA ASN A 53 6.81 -18.14 -9.04
C ASN A 53 8.29 -18.48 -8.78
N GLY A 54 8.79 -18.30 -7.54
CA GLY A 54 10.05 -18.87 -7.06
C GLY A 54 11.29 -18.16 -7.62
N ASP A 55 11.09 -17.19 -8.50
CA ASP A 55 12.20 -16.50 -9.14
C ASP A 55 12.71 -15.37 -8.27
N ARG A 56 13.60 -15.74 -7.33
CA ARG A 56 14.48 -14.80 -6.64
C ARG A 56 15.48 -14.11 -7.60
N ARG A 57 15.44 -14.40 -8.91
CA ARG A 57 16.23 -13.75 -9.98
C ARG A 57 15.45 -12.62 -10.66
N GLY A 58 14.64 -11.87 -9.92
CA GLY A 58 14.16 -10.58 -10.40
C GLY A 58 15.31 -9.64 -10.71
N SER A 59 15.05 -8.57 -11.47
CA SER A 59 16.02 -7.51 -11.71
C SER A 59 16.55 -6.96 -10.37
N PRO A 60 17.75 -6.35 -10.35
CA PRO A 60 18.25 -5.62 -9.18
C PRO A 60 17.28 -4.56 -8.65
N PHE A 61 16.29 -4.14 -9.46
CA PHE A 61 15.33 -3.10 -9.13
C PHE A 61 13.99 -3.63 -8.62
N ARG A 62 13.68 -4.92 -8.80
CA ARG A 62 12.35 -5.49 -8.55
C ARG A 62 11.86 -5.22 -7.12
N THR A 63 12.63 -5.64 -6.12
CA THR A 63 12.25 -5.49 -4.70
C THR A 63 12.10 -4.03 -4.31
N ALA A 64 13.04 -3.18 -4.73
CA ALA A 64 12.98 -1.75 -4.41
C ALA A 64 11.73 -1.11 -5.04
N ASN A 65 11.47 -1.32 -6.32
CA ASN A 65 10.31 -0.73 -7.00
C ASN A 65 8.98 -1.26 -6.44
N PHE A 66 8.89 -2.55 -6.14
CA PHE A 66 7.69 -3.11 -5.54
C PHE A 66 7.43 -2.52 -4.14
N ASP A 67 8.49 -2.40 -3.32
CA ASP A 67 8.39 -1.77 -2.00
C ASP A 67 7.94 -0.29 -2.10
N LEU A 68 8.46 0.46 -3.08
CA LEU A 68 7.97 1.81 -3.38
C LEU A 68 6.47 1.82 -3.63
N VAL A 69 5.97 0.91 -4.48
CA VAL A 69 4.53 0.83 -4.77
C VAL A 69 3.75 0.45 -3.50
N LYS A 70 4.25 -0.46 -2.67
CA LYS A 70 3.63 -0.77 -1.36
C LYS A 70 3.56 0.46 -0.46
N ASN A 71 4.65 1.23 -0.35
CA ASN A 71 4.73 2.43 0.46
C ASN A 71 3.77 3.53 -0.03
N TYR A 72 3.72 3.76 -1.34
CA TYR A 72 2.80 4.74 -1.92
C TYR A 72 1.34 4.32 -1.80
N THR A 73 1.01 3.05 -2.07
CA THR A 73 -0.38 2.58 -2.02
C THR A 73 -0.94 2.61 -0.60
N ILE A 74 -0.15 2.26 0.44
CA ILE A 74 -0.61 2.41 1.82
C ILE A 74 -0.73 3.88 2.24
N TYR A 75 0.20 4.73 1.82
CA TYR A 75 0.14 6.18 2.08
C TYR A 75 -1.13 6.80 1.48
N LEU A 76 -1.42 6.48 0.22
CA LEU A 76 -2.62 6.95 -0.47
C LEU A 76 -3.90 6.33 0.11
N GLY A 77 -3.86 5.05 0.52
CA GLY A 77 -4.96 4.41 1.22
C GLY A 77 -5.33 5.14 2.52
N LEU A 78 -4.33 5.51 3.33
CA LEU A 78 -4.51 6.29 4.55
C LEU A 78 -5.11 7.68 4.27
N HIS A 79 -4.58 8.41 3.29
CA HIS A 79 -5.12 9.73 2.90
C HIS A 79 -6.54 9.66 2.36
N SER A 80 -6.83 8.68 1.50
CA SER A 80 -8.17 8.46 0.96
C SER A 80 -9.16 8.12 2.07
N ALA A 81 -8.76 7.28 3.04
CA ALA A 81 -9.55 6.93 4.20
C ALA A 81 -9.88 8.16 5.06
N ILE A 82 -8.88 9.00 5.36
CA ILE A 82 -9.07 10.27 6.09
C ILE A 82 -10.07 11.16 5.35
N ARG A 83 -9.89 11.32 4.03
CA ARG A 83 -10.78 12.13 3.20
C ARG A 83 -12.21 11.61 3.21
N GLU A 84 -12.41 10.31 3.04
CA GLU A 84 -13.75 9.70 3.06
C GLU A 84 -14.43 9.84 4.42
N LEU A 85 -13.69 9.63 5.51
CA LEU A 85 -14.22 9.79 6.85
C LEU A 85 -14.67 11.24 7.07
N ASN A 86 -13.84 12.22 6.70
CA ASN A 86 -14.15 13.65 6.82
C ASN A 86 -15.36 14.09 5.99
N VAL A 87 -15.57 13.50 4.80
CA VAL A 87 -16.75 13.78 3.96
C VAL A 87 -18.03 13.21 4.58
N ARG A 88 -17.98 11.98 5.11
CA ARG A 88 -19.15 11.30 5.66
C ARG A 88 -19.55 11.87 7.03
N THR A 89 -18.59 12.33 7.83
CA THR A 89 -18.77 12.81 9.20
C THR A 89 -17.55 13.62 9.66
N ALA A 90 -17.71 14.67 10.47
CA ALA A 90 -16.59 15.26 11.21
C ALA A 90 -16.14 14.30 12.34
N SER A 91 -15.60 13.15 11.96
CA SER A 91 -15.43 11.98 12.82
C SER A 91 -14.14 12.04 13.61
N GLU A 92 -14.21 11.64 14.88
CA GLU A 92 -13.05 11.31 15.70
C GLU A 92 -12.16 10.25 15.03
N ASP A 93 -12.73 9.40 14.17
CA ASP A 93 -11.99 8.40 13.40
C ASP A 93 -11.01 9.02 12.41
N ALA A 94 -11.42 10.10 11.73
CA ALA A 94 -10.56 10.80 10.78
C ALA A 94 -9.37 11.43 11.53
N ARG A 95 -9.66 12.08 12.67
CA ARG A 95 -8.63 12.70 13.52
C ARG A 95 -7.65 11.67 14.06
N TRP A 96 -8.14 10.51 14.51
CA TRP A 96 -7.28 9.43 14.96
C TRP A 96 -6.35 8.95 13.84
N LEU A 97 -6.89 8.76 12.62
CA LEU A 97 -6.11 8.30 11.48
C LEU A 97 -5.10 9.36 11.00
N GLU A 98 -5.44 10.64 11.09
CA GLU A 98 -4.53 11.77 10.87
C GLU A 98 -3.36 11.75 11.87
N THR A 99 -3.65 11.56 13.17
CA THR A 99 -2.62 11.43 14.20
C THR A 99 -1.74 10.20 13.95
N PHE A 100 -2.35 9.05 13.67
CA PHE A 100 -1.64 7.82 13.34
C PHE A 100 -0.70 8.02 12.14
N LEU A 101 -1.18 8.67 11.08
CA LEU A 101 -0.39 8.98 9.89
C LEU A 101 0.73 9.99 10.19
N ALA A 102 0.49 10.99 11.02
CA ALA A 102 1.53 11.95 11.41
C ALA A 102 2.67 11.29 12.21
N GLU A 103 2.33 10.34 13.08
CA GLU A 103 3.29 9.62 13.92
C GLU A 103 4.06 8.54 13.15
N ASN A 104 3.39 7.83 12.24
CA ASN A 104 3.95 6.65 11.58
C ASN A 104 4.25 6.85 10.10
N GLY A 105 3.63 7.80 9.41
CA GLY A 105 3.72 7.93 7.95
C GLY A 105 5.06 8.42 7.42
N ARG A 106 5.93 8.98 8.27
CA ARG A 106 7.23 9.53 7.84
C ARG A 106 8.13 8.49 7.18
N GLN A 107 8.04 7.22 7.58
CA GLN A 107 8.83 6.13 6.99
C GLN A 107 8.36 5.75 5.58
N LEU A 108 7.16 6.15 5.13
CA LEU A 108 6.63 5.85 3.79
C LEU A 108 7.18 6.78 2.70
N ILE A 109 7.57 8.00 3.05
CA ILE A 109 7.79 9.11 2.10
C ILE A 109 9.14 9.83 2.28
N ARG A 110 10.13 9.20 2.93
CA ARG A 110 11.52 9.74 2.95
C ARG A 110 12.00 9.95 1.51
N PRO A 111 12.88 10.94 1.22
CA PRO A 111 13.01 11.60 -0.09
C PRO A 111 13.32 10.71 -1.31
N TYR A 112 13.60 9.42 -1.10
CA TYR A 112 13.81 8.43 -2.16
C TYR A 112 12.85 7.22 -2.05
N GLY A 113 11.67 7.42 -1.45
CA GLY A 113 10.56 6.47 -1.46
C GLY A 113 10.35 5.59 -0.22
N GLY A 114 10.77 6.10 0.95
CA GLY A 114 10.56 5.42 2.23
C GLY A 114 11.62 4.38 2.57
N GLU A 115 11.46 3.74 3.73
CA GLU A 115 12.30 2.63 4.18
C GLU A 115 11.78 1.30 3.63
N LEU A 116 12.67 0.35 3.32
CA LEU A 116 12.26 -0.98 2.85
C LEU A 116 11.40 -1.67 3.90
N GLY A 117 10.23 -2.18 3.52
CA GLY A 117 9.27 -2.82 4.41
C GLY A 117 8.43 -1.85 5.25
N ALA A 118 8.55 -0.54 5.04
CA ALA A 118 7.84 0.48 5.82
C ALA A 118 6.31 0.32 5.76
N ALA A 119 5.77 -0.06 4.61
CA ALA A 119 4.33 -0.33 4.45
C ALA A 119 3.85 -1.47 5.33
N ASP A 120 4.63 -2.54 5.39
CA ASP A 120 4.32 -3.76 6.15
C ASP A 120 4.27 -3.47 7.65
N GLU A 121 5.26 -2.72 8.15
CA GLU A 121 5.27 -2.26 9.54
C GLU A 121 4.08 -1.36 9.89
N ILE A 122 3.68 -0.47 8.98
CA ILE A 122 2.53 0.42 9.22
C ILE A 122 1.24 -0.37 9.25
N VAL A 123 1.08 -1.34 8.37
CA VAL A 123 -0.09 -2.23 8.39
C VAL A 123 -0.11 -3.03 9.69
N GLU A 124 1.01 -3.59 10.14
CA GLU A 124 1.08 -4.28 11.43
C GLU A 124 0.70 -3.38 12.61
N LYS A 125 1.20 -2.13 12.64
CA LYS A 125 0.84 -1.15 13.66
C LYS A 125 -0.65 -0.79 13.63
N LEU A 126 -1.22 -0.66 12.43
CA LEU A 126 -2.64 -0.34 12.24
C LEU A 126 -3.55 -1.45 12.80
N PHE A 127 -3.22 -2.73 12.53
CA PHE A 127 -3.96 -3.88 13.08
C PHE A 127 -3.66 -4.16 14.56
N SER A 128 -2.55 -3.65 15.09
CA SER A 128 -2.19 -3.80 16.50
C SER A 128 -2.80 -2.70 17.39
N ALA A 129 -3.41 -1.68 16.81
CA ALA A 129 -4.10 -0.64 17.54
C ALA A 129 -5.27 -1.23 18.35
N SER A 130 -5.32 -0.92 19.65
CA SER A 130 -6.36 -1.42 20.55
C SER A 130 -7.64 -0.59 20.42
N PRO A 131 -8.83 -1.21 20.51
CA PRO A 131 -10.09 -0.49 20.63
C PRO A 131 -10.07 0.44 21.85
N ALA A 132 -10.68 1.61 21.70
CA ALA A 132 -10.76 2.61 22.77
C ALA A 132 -12.21 3.06 22.97
N VAL A 133 -12.55 3.52 24.17
CA VAL A 133 -13.87 4.11 24.43
C VAL A 133 -13.83 5.57 23.98
N ARG A 134 -14.79 5.99 23.15
CA ARG A 134 -14.92 7.39 22.74
C ARG A 134 -15.42 8.22 23.91
N GLU A 135 -14.72 9.31 24.22
CA GLU A 135 -15.14 10.23 25.26
C GLU A 135 -16.48 10.89 24.89
N GLY A 136 -17.43 10.91 25.84
CA GLY A 136 -18.65 11.71 25.74
C GLY A 136 -19.83 11.17 24.93
N ARG A 137 -19.66 10.14 24.08
CA ARG A 137 -20.77 9.58 23.25
C ARG A 137 -21.12 8.11 23.48
N GLY A 138 -20.44 7.41 24.38
CA GLY A 138 -20.73 6.00 24.68
C GLY A 138 -20.48 5.04 23.51
N GLY A 139 -19.64 5.42 22.55
CA GLY A 139 -19.26 4.59 21.41
C GLY A 139 -17.90 3.93 21.61
N ILE A 140 -17.67 2.79 20.96
CA ILE A 140 -16.36 2.16 20.87
C ILE A 140 -15.70 2.65 19.58
N PHE A 141 -14.48 3.17 19.71
CA PHE A 141 -13.57 3.39 18.60
C PHE A 141 -12.98 2.05 18.19
N ASP A 142 -13.20 1.68 16.93
CA ASP A 142 -12.70 0.43 16.36
C ASP A 142 -11.63 0.73 15.29
N PRO A 143 -10.34 0.75 15.67
CA PRO A 143 -9.24 0.94 14.72
C PRO A 143 -9.20 -0.12 13.62
N GLN A 144 -9.82 -1.30 13.84
CA GLN A 144 -9.76 -2.41 12.90
C GLN A 144 -10.64 -2.13 11.69
N ARG A 145 -11.84 -1.60 11.91
CA ARG A 145 -12.70 -1.14 10.83
C ARG A 145 -11.99 -0.09 9.96
N LEU A 146 -11.15 0.76 10.57
CA LEU A 146 -10.32 1.69 9.81
C LEU A 146 -9.21 0.99 9.05
N ALA A 147 -8.58 -0.04 9.64
CA ALA A 147 -7.59 -0.86 8.98
C ALA A 147 -8.17 -1.56 7.73
N GLU A 148 -9.35 -2.16 7.83
CA GLU A 148 -10.05 -2.80 6.71
C GLU A 148 -10.30 -1.79 5.58
N MET A 149 -10.87 -0.63 5.90
CA MET A 149 -11.12 0.45 4.93
C MET A 149 -9.83 0.95 4.27
N VAL A 150 -8.73 1.08 5.02
CA VAL A 150 -7.43 1.49 4.48
C VAL A 150 -6.88 0.42 3.52
N LEU A 151 -7.03 -0.87 3.84
CA LEU A 151 -6.60 -1.95 2.95
C LEU A 151 -7.45 -2.05 1.68
N GLU A 152 -8.75 -1.80 1.76
CA GLU A 152 -9.63 -1.70 0.58
C GLU A 152 -9.15 -0.56 -0.34
N LEU A 153 -8.97 0.65 0.21
CA LEU A 153 -8.49 1.80 -0.55
C LEU A 153 -7.04 1.63 -1.07
N ARG A 154 -6.19 0.91 -0.34
CA ARG A 154 -4.85 0.50 -0.80
C ARG A 154 -4.95 -0.39 -2.05
N ALA A 155 -5.91 -1.32 -2.07
CA ALA A 155 -6.11 -2.22 -3.21
C ALA A 155 -6.62 -1.44 -4.44
N ASP A 156 -7.57 -0.51 -4.25
CA ASP A 156 -8.04 0.37 -5.33
C ASP A 156 -6.87 1.20 -5.91
N CYS A 157 -6.04 1.78 -5.05
CA CYS A 157 -4.84 2.50 -5.50
C CYS A 157 -3.86 1.61 -6.26
N ALA A 158 -3.68 0.36 -5.82
CA ALA A 158 -2.82 -0.60 -6.50
C ALA A 158 -3.36 -0.96 -7.89
N GLU A 159 -4.68 -1.07 -8.06
CA GLU A 159 -5.30 -1.32 -9.36
C GLU A 159 -5.06 -0.15 -10.33
N GLU A 160 -5.16 1.09 -9.86
CA GLU A 160 -4.85 2.26 -10.68
C GLU A 160 -3.37 2.31 -11.08
N TRP A 161 -2.47 1.92 -10.17
CA TRP A 161 -1.05 1.74 -10.50
C TRP A 161 -0.82 0.66 -11.55
N LEU A 162 -1.53 -0.47 -11.47
CA LEU A 162 -1.44 -1.54 -12.47
C LEU A 162 -1.84 -1.03 -13.87
N LYS A 163 -2.94 -0.28 -13.96
CA LYS A 163 -3.39 0.33 -15.22
C LYS A 163 -2.33 1.29 -15.79
N ALA A 164 -1.74 2.14 -14.93
CA ALA A 164 -0.69 3.06 -15.33
C ALA A 164 0.56 2.34 -15.84
N VAL A 165 1.00 1.28 -15.14
CA VAL A 165 2.17 0.49 -15.54
C VAL A 165 1.94 -0.24 -16.86
N GLN A 166 0.74 -0.77 -17.10
CA GLN A 166 0.36 -1.40 -18.37
C GLN A 166 0.34 -0.41 -19.55
N GLY A 167 0.12 0.88 -19.27
CA GLY A 167 0.17 1.96 -20.27
C GLY A 167 1.57 2.52 -20.54
N ALA A 168 2.59 2.13 -19.76
CA ALA A 168 3.91 2.77 -19.77
C ALA A 168 4.64 2.70 -21.12
N ASP A 169 4.42 1.64 -21.91
CA ASP A 169 5.01 1.50 -23.25
C ASP A 169 4.45 2.55 -24.22
N GLN A 170 3.15 2.84 -24.13
CA GLN A 170 2.51 3.86 -24.96
C GLN A 170 2.98 5.26 -24.57
N ASP A 171 3.08 5.56 -23.27
CA ASP A 171 3.61 6.82 -22.76
C ASP A 171 5.05 7.06 -23.22
N GLN A 172 5.87 6.00 -23.26
CA GLN A 172 7.25 6.07 -23.74
C GLN A 172 7.31 6.44 -25.24
N LEU A 173 6.47 5.83 -26.08
CA LEU A 173 6.41 6.14 -27.51
C LEU A 173 5.94 7.58 -27.76
N ASP A 174 4.99 8.07 -26.97
CA ASP A 174 4.49 9.44 -27.10
C ASP A 174 5.52 10.47 -26.63
N LEU A 175 6.30 10.17 -25.60
CA LEU A 175 7.45 10.99 -25.18
C LEU A 175 8.54 11.06 -26.25
N GLU A 176 8.87 9.93 -26.87
CA GLU A 176 9.86 9.88 -27.95
C GLU A 176 9.40 10.66 -29.17
N ARG A 177 8.12 10.57 -29.53
CA ARG A 177 7.54 11.37 -30.61
C ARG A 177 7.66 12.87 -30.33
N ARG A 178 7.31 13.31 -29.12
CA ARG A 178 7.42 14.73 -28.71
C ARG A 178 8.84 15.24 -28.75
N LEU A 179 9.81 14.47 -28.27
CA LEU A 179 11.22 14.85 -28.32
C LEU A 179 11.71 15.01 -29.76
N LEU A 180 11.30 14.11 -30.66
CA LEU A 180 11.64 14.20 -32.08
C LEU A 180 10.98 15.42 -32.76
N GLU A 181 9.77 15.79 -32.34
CA GLU A 181 9.06 16.99 -32.83
C GLU A 181 9.68 18.31 -32.31
N GLU A 182 10.32 18.31 -31.14
CA GLU A 182 11.01 19.49 -30.56
C GLU A 182 12.44 19.68 -31.10
N GLU A 183 13.07 18.62 -31.64
CA GLU A 183 14.41 18.66 -32.24
C GLU A 183 14.42 19.03 -33.74
N LEU A 184 13.24 19.13 -34.38
CA LEU A 184 13.03 19.50 -35.79
C LEU A 184 12.60 20.97 -35.95
#